data_AF-A0A7L1TZD0-F1
#
_entry.id   AF-A0A7L1TZD0-F1
#
_cell.length_a   1.000
_cell.length_b   1.000
_cell.length_c   1.000
_cell.angle_alpha   90.00
_cell.angle_beta   90.00
_cell.angle_gamma   90.00
#
_symmetry.space_group_name_H-M   'P 1'
#
loop_
_entity.id
_entity.type
_entity.pdbx_description
1 polymer ?
#
loop_
_entity_poly.entity_id
_entity_poly.type
_entity_poly.pdbx_seq_one_letter_code
_entity_poly.pdbx_strand_id
1 'polypeptide(L)'
;ARVPAVSVSHIEGVREGRQSEGLRKHGAAFPERHCFTLAFKGRRKNLDLAARGEEDARHWVQGLTKLMGRLQAMSQMEKLDHWIHGVLQRADRNKDNKMSFREVKSMLRMLNIDMDDVYASRLFKECDHSGNERLEGRELEEFCRRLLRRPELEELFGRYSGEDRVLSAEELQDFLRDQGEECSLRQARTIIRTHELNEKAKQQDLMMLDGFMMYLLSAAGDILNQEHTKVHQDMSQPLSHYFISSSHNTYLTRNQIGGTSSTEAYVRCVSPVPVWPRRSRGSRVTGTPLVPGGGRALRAGCRCVELDCWEGSDGEPVVYHGHTLTSKILFRDVIESIRDSAFEKSPYPVILSLENHCGLEQQATMARHMKAILGDRLLTQPLQGQDPHDLPSPEQLKEKILVKGKKLPELWQEPRGLLDPEEEEEEEEEEEEEKVQERSPRRVRGFPRDEVLGDHSILAKDASQGSPELSALAVYCQAVPFPGLAQALRHPQPCQISSFSERKARKLIKEAG
;
A
#
# COMPACT_ATOMS: atom_id res chain seq x y z
N ALA A 1 18.23 -4.92 27.62
CA ALA A 1 17.55 -3.83 26.90
C ALA A 1 16.05 -3.92 27.16
N ARG A 2 15.37 -2.84 27.58
CA ARG A 2 13.89 -2.85 27.68
C ARG A 2 13.34 -2.94 26.26
N VAL A 3 12.71 -4.06 25.91
CA VAL A 3 11.98 -4.17 24.65
C VAL A 3 10.86 -3.12 24.70
N PRO A 4 10.79 -2.20 23.73
CA PRO A 4 9.75 -1.17 23.73
C PRO A 4 8.38 -1.86 23.64
N ALA A 5 7.45 -1.47 24.51
CA ALA A 5 6.08 -1.98 24.50
C ALA A 5 5.43 -1.72 23.13
N VAL A 6 4.70 -2.72 22.64
CA VAL A 6 4.04 -2.69 21.34
C VAL A 6 2.54 -2.66 21.56
N SER A 7 1.87 -1.62 21.05
CA SER A 7 0.41 -1.60 21.02
C SER A 7 -0.11 -2.59 19.98
N VAL A 8 -1.11 -3.39 20.36
CA VAL A 8 -1.81 -4.31 19.45
C VAL A 8 -2.43 -3.57 18.26
N SER A 9 -2.83 -2.31 18.44
CA SER A 9 -3.35 -1.45 17.35
C SER A 9 -2.36 -1.22 16.20
N HIS A 10 -1.06 -1.36 16.48
CA HIS A 10 0.01 -1.22 15.49
C HIS A 10 0.35 -2.55 14.80
N ILE A 11 -0.13 -3.68 15.33
CA ILE A 11 0.01 -4.98 14.68
C ILE A 11 -1.00 -5.03 13.53
N GLU A 12 -0.52 -5.43 12.37
CA GLU A 12 -1.29 -5.50 11.15
C GLU A 12 -1.64 -6.94 10.77
N GLY A 13 -0.76 -7.89 11.11
CA GLY A 13 -0.99 -9.31 10.93
C GLY A 13 -0.07 -10.15 11.79
N VAL A 14 -0.46 -11.41 11.99
CA VAL A 14 0.39 -12.45 12.58
C VAL A 14 0.56 -13.55 11.54
N ARG A 15 1.79 -13.87 11.17
CA ARG A 15 2.12 -14.95 10.21
C ARG A 15 2.68 -16.14 10.99
N GLU A 16 2.09 -17.31 10.82
CA GLU A 16 2.54 -18.54 11.48
C GLU A 16 3.74 -19.15 10.77
N GLY A 17 4.59 -19.86 11.50
CA GLY A 17 5.72 -20.57 10.94
C GLY A 17 6.86 -19.65 10.51
N ARG A 18 7.62 -20.12 9.51
CA ARG A 18 8.77 -19.42 8.94
C ARG A 18 8.37 -18.69 7.65
N GLN A 19 7.33 -17.87 7.72
CA GLN A 19 6.79 -17.16 6.56
C GLN A 19 7.47 -15.80 6.30
N SER A 20 8.18 -15.24 7.27
CA SER A 20 8.95 -14.00 7.06
C SER A 20 10.31 -14.27 6.45
N GLU A 21 10.84 -13.29 5.70
CA GLU A 21 12.20 -13.34 5.15
C GLU A 21 13.25 -13.63 6.24
N GLY A 22 13.11 -13.01 7.41
CA GLY A 22 14.03 -13.19 8.54
C GLY A 22 14.03 -14.62 9.09
N LEU A 23 12.84 -15.21 9.27
CA LEU A 23 12.71 -16.59 9.76
C LEU A 23 13.07 -17.64 8.72
N ARG A 24 12.86 -17.37 7.43
CA ARG A 24 13.34 -18.27 6.36
C ARG A 24 14.86 -18.34 6.33
N LYS A 25 15.54 -17.19 6.45
CA LYS A 25 17.01 -17.10 6.39
C LYS A 25 17.70 -17.54 7.68
N HIS A 26 17.13 -17.20 8.84
CA HIS A 26 17.82 -17.37 10.13
C HIS A 26 17.08 -18.25 11.14
N GLY A 27 15.84 -18.66 10.84
CA GLY A 27 15.01 -19.48 11.74
C GLY A 27 15.22 -20.98 11.63
N ALA A 28 16.24 -21.45 10.91
CA ALA A 28 16.50 -22.89 10.72
C ALA A 28 16.75 -23.64 12.04
N ALA A 29 17.31 -22.96 13.05
CA ALA A 29 17.59 -23.52 14.37
C ALA A 29 16.34 -23.80 15.22
N PHE A 30 15.17 -23.29 14.82
CA PHE A 30 13.92 -23.44 15.56
C PHE A 30 12.92 -24.29 14.78
N PRO A 31 12.13 -25.16 15.44
CA PRO A 31 11.05 -25.88 14.77
C PRO A 31 10.04 -24.89 14.19
N GLU A 32 9.59 -25.15 12.97
CA GLU A 32 8.71 -24.22 12.24
C GLU A 32 7.46 -23.86 13.02
N ARG A 33 6.82 -24.85 13.64
CA ARG A 33 5.57 -24.67 14.39
C ARG A 33 5.75 -23.87 15.68
N HIS A 34 6.98 -23.57 16.09
CA HIS A 34 7.27 -22.71 17.23
C HIS A 34 7.45 -21.25 16.80
N CYS A 35 7.62 -21.00 15.50
CA CYS A 35 7.91 -19.68 14.98
C CYS A 35 6.64 -18.94 14.56
N PHE A 36 6.65 -17.62 14.73
CA PHE A 36 5.62 -16.73 14.19
C PHE A 36 6.18 -15.30 14.06
N THR A 37 5.57 -14.50 13.19
CA THR A 37 5.98 -13.12 12.91
C THR A 37 4.86 -12.14 13.17
N LEU A 38 5.16 -11.03 13.86
CA LEU A 38 4.28 -9.87 13.95
C LEU A 38 4.61 -8.89 12.83
N ALA A 39 3.68 -8.73 11.88
CA ALA A 39 3.73 -7.70 10.85
C ALA A 39 3.13 -6.40 11.41
N PHE A 40 3.83 -5.27 11.25
CA PHE A 40 3.42 -3.98 11.79
C PHE A 40 3.01 -2.99 10.71
N LYS A 41 2.06 -2.12 11.07
CA LYS A 41 1.61 -1.00 10.25
C LYS A 41 2.73 -0.05 9.86
N GLY A 42 2.78 0.29 8.57
CA GLY A 42 3.68 1.30 8.02
C GLY A 42 5.11 0.80 7.81
N ARG A 43 6.11 1.66 8.10
CA ARG A 43 7.53 1.37 7.79
C ARG A 43 8.24 0.54 8.86
N ARG A 44 7.53 0.06 9.88
CA ARG A 44 8.15 -0.70 10.97
C ARG A 44 8.60 -2.06 10.44
N LYS A 45 9.77 -2.52 10.92
CA LYS A 45 10.27 -3.87 10.60
C LYS A 45 9.44 -4.91 11.34
N ASN A 46 9.18 -6.05 10.70
CA ASN A 46 8.49 -7.18 11.30
C ASN A 46 9.26 -7.66 12.55
N LEU A 47 8.54 -8.24 13.52
CA LEU A 47 9.14 -8.86 14.69
C LEU A 47 8.97 -10.38 14.59
N ASP A 48 10.09 -11.07 14.40
CA ASP A 48 10.18 -12.52 14.31
C ASP A 48 10.39 -13.13 15.70
N LEU A 49 9.61 -14.14 16.04
CA LEU A 49 9.58 -14.76 17.36
C LEU A 49 9.61 -16.29 17.25
N ALA A 50 10.25 -16.94 18.23
CA ALA A 50 10.22 -18.39 18.42
C ALA A 50 9.77 -18.69 19.85
N ALA A 51 8.67 -19.44 19.99
CA ALA A 51 8.11 -19.86 21.26
C ALA A 51 8.86 -21.07 21.83
N ARG A 52 8.61 -21.37 23.11
CA ARG A 52 9.21 -22.52 23.80
C ARG A 52 8.62 -23.86 23.34
N GLY A 53 7.36 -23.85 22.89
CA GLY A 53 6.65 -25.02 22.36
C GLY A 53 5.66 -24.64 21.27
N GLU A 54 5.20 -25.63 20.52
CA GLU A 54 4.14 -25.47 19.50
C GLU A 54 2.84 -24.92 20.11
N GLU A 55 2.45 -25.39 21.31
CA GLU A 55 1.25 -24.89 21.97
C GLU A 55 1.36 -23.41 22.34
N ASP A 56 2.52 -22.97 22.84
CA ASP A 56 2.75 -21.56 23.16
C ASP A 56 2.65 -20.68 21.92
N ALA A 57 3.26 -21.08 20.80
CA ALA A 57 3.16 -20.36 19.54
C ALA A 57 1.70 -20.25 19.09
N ARG A 58 0.96 -21.36 19.14
CA ARG A 58 -0.46 -21.39 18.79
C ARG A 58 -1.30 -20.47 19.68
N HIS A 59 -1.07 -20.48 20.99
CA HIS A 59 -1.78 -19.60 21.93
C HIS A 59 -1.47 -18.12 21.66
N TRP A 60 -0.22 -17.77 21.38
CA TRP A 60 0.16 -16.40 21.02
C TRP A 60 -0.54 -15.92 19.74
N VAL A 61 -0.51 -16.75 18.70
CA VAL A 61 -1.12 -16.39 17.41
C VAL A 61 -2.63 -16.24 17.55
N GLN A 62 -3.30 -17.21 18.19
CA GLN A 62 -4.74 -17.16 18.43
C GLN A 62 -5.14 -15.96 19.31
N GLY A 63 -4.39 -15.72 20.39
CA GLY A 63 -4.64 -14.61 21.31
C GLY A 63 -4.51 -13.25 20.63
N LEU A 64 -3.43 -13.04 19.88
CA LEU A 64 -3.21 -11.80 19.14
C LEU A 64 -4.24 -11.60 18.02
N THR A 65 -4.55 -12.65 17.27
CA THR A 65 -5.57 -12.61 16.21
C THR A 65 -6.95 -12.27 16.78
N LYS A 66 -7.31 -12.85 17.93
CA LYS A 66 -8.56 -12.53 18.64
C LYS A 66 -8.59 -11.09 19.15
N LEU A 67 -7.49 -10.58 19.71
CA LEU A 67 -7.40 -9.19 20.15
C LEU A 67 -7.51 -8.22 18.97
N MET A 68 -6.88 -8.52 17.84
CA MET A 68 -7.00 -7.75 16.61
C MET A 68 -8.42 -7.76 16.07
N GLY A 69 -9.08 -8.92 16.04
CA GLY A 69 -10.48 -9.05 15.65
C GLY A 69 -11.42 -8.26 16.56
N ARG A 70 -11.18 -8.28 17.88
CA ARG A 70 -11.93 -7.46 18.84
C ARG A 70 -11.75 -5.96 18.59
N LEU A 71 -10.52 -5.50 18.35
CA LEU A 71 -10.25 -4.08 18.02
C LEU A 71 -10.98 -3.63 16.75
N GLN A 72 -11.12 -4.51 15.76
CA GLN A 72 -11.89 -4.22 14.55
C GLN A 72 -13.40 -4.16 14.82
N ALA A 73 -13.92 -5.11 15.60
CA ALA A 73 -15.33 -5.24 15.95
C ALA A 73 -15.84 -4.17 16.94
N MET A 74 -14.96 -3.46 17.63
CA MET A 74 -15.34 -2.39 18.55
C MET A 74 -16.20 -1.32 17.86
N SER A 75 -17.24 -0.88 18.55
CA SER A 75 -18.04 0.28 18.16
C SER A 75 -17.17 1.55 18.12
N GLN A 76 -17.65 2.60 17.45
CA GLN A 76 -16.94 3.88 17.42
C GLN A 76 -16.76 4.48 18.81
N MET A 77 -17.73 4.26 19.70
CA MET A 77 -17.67 4.69 21.10
C MET A 77 -16.54 3.97 21.84
N GLU A 78 -16.51 2.64 21.79
CA GLU A 78 -15.45 1.87 22.44
C GLU A 78 -14.07 2.19 21.86
N LYS A 79 -13.98 2.47 20.54
CA LYS A 79 -12.75 2.91 19.89
C LYS A 79 -12.28 4.26 20.41
N LEU A 80 -13.19 5.21 20.54
CA LEU A 80 -12.90 6.54 21.09
C LEU A 80 -12.48 6.44 22.55
N ASP A 81 -13.22 5.71 23.36
CA ASP A 81 -12.95 5.50 24.79
C ASP A 81 -11.59 4.79 25.01
N HIS A 82 -11.34 3.70 24.29
CA HIS A 82 -10.05 3.00 24.32
C HIS A 82 -8.89 3.89 23.84
N TRP A 83 -9.13 4.74 22.84
CA TRP A 83 -8.14 5.71 22.37
C TRP A 83 -7.85 6.79 23.42
N ILE A 84 -8.88 7.35 24.08
CA ILE A 84 -8.74 8.32 25.17
C ILE A 84 -7.94 7.69 26.31
N HIS A 85 -8.37 6.52 26.78
CA HIS A 85 -7.65 5.78 27.84
C HIS A 85 -6.20 5.47 27.45
N GLY A 86 -5.95 5.05 26.21
CA GLY A 86 -4.60 4.78 25.71
C GLY A 86 -3.73 6.04 25.54
N VAL A 87 -4.33 7.20 25.28
CA VAL A 87 -3.63 8.49 25.26
C VAL A 87 -3.29 8.93 26.68
N LEU A 88 -4.25 8.85 27.61
CA LEU A 88 -4.06 9.19 29.02
C LEU A 88 -2.98 8.34 29.67
N GLN A 89 -3.03 7.01 29.51
CA GLN A 89 -2.02 6.09 30.06
C GLN A 89 -0.60 6.33 29.51
N ARG A 90 -0.48 6.82 28.27
CA ARG A 90 0.84 7.15 27.70
C ARG A 90 1.34 8.51 28.16
N ALA A 91 0.41 9.41 28.47
CA ALA A 91 0.73 10.75 28.95
C ALA A 91 1.13 10.72 30.42
N ASP A 92 0.50 9.87 31.23
CA ASP A 92 0.84 9.55 32.61
C ASP A 92 2.19 8.78 32.66
N ARG A 93 3.28 9.49 32.88
CA ARG A 93 4.64 8.91 32.81
C ARG A 93 5.04 8.26 34.13
N ASN A 94 4.51 8.77 35.24
CA ASN A 94 4.81 8.31 36.58
C ASN A 94 3.83 7.23 37.08
N LYS A 95 2.74 6.98 36.33
CA LYS A 95 1.72 5.95 36.58
C LYS A 95 0.97 6.15 37.88
N ASP A 96 0.76 7.40 38.28
CA ASP A 96 0.01 7.72 39.49
C ASP A 96 -1.48 7.98 39.24
N ASN A 97 -1.95 7.77 37.99
CA ASN A 97 -3.33 8.02 37.55
C ASN A 97 -3.78 9.49 37.71
N LYS A 98 -2.83 10.43 37.87
CA LYS A 98 -3.08 11.87 37.90
C LYS A 98 -2.31 12.53 36.77
N MET A 99 -2.84 13.63 36.26
CA MET A 99 -2.26 14.33 35.12
C MET A 99 -1.67 15.66 35.57
N SER A 100 -0.33 15.74 35.67
CA SER A 100 0.36 17.02 35.87
C SER A 100 0.31 17.88 34.61
N PHE A 101 0.50 19.20 34.72
CA PHE A 101 0.53 20.09 33.55
C PHE A 101 1.58 19.67 32.49
N ARG A 102 2.72 19.11 32.92
CA ARG A 102 3.75 18.57 32.01
C ARG A 102 3.24 17.37 31.21
N GLU A 103 2.44 16.51 31.84
CA GLU A 103 1.85 15.33 31.20
C GLU A 103 0.68 15.71 30.30
N VAL A 104 -0.12 16.71 30.68
CA VAL A 104 -1.13 17.32 29.80
C VAL A 104 -0.47 17.93 28.56
N LYS A 105 0.65 18.64 28.69
CA LYS A 105 1.38 19.17 27.53
C LYS A 105 1.94 18.06 26.64
N SER A 106 2.41 16.97 27.24
CA SER A 106 2.81 15.77 26.50
C SER A 106 1.63 15.15 25.76
N MET A 107 0.46 15.07 26.40
CA MET A 107 -0.80 14.61 25.81
C MET A 107 -1.18 15.44 24.58
N LEU A 108 -1.24 16.77 24.70
CA LEU A 108 -1.58 17.66 23.60
C LEU A 108 -0.66 17.47 22.38
N ARG A 109 0.65 17.30 22.63
CA ARG A 109 1.63 16.99 21.57
C ARG A 109 1.40 15.63 20.93
N MET A 110 1.09 14.59 21.71
CA MET A 110 0.74 13.26 21.18
C MET A 110 -0.54 13.30 20.33
N LEU A 111 -1.51 14.13 20.74
CA LEU A 111 -2.74 14.39 20.02
C LEU A 111 -2.53 15.28 18.79
N ASN A 112 -1.37 15.93 18.67
CA ASN A 112 -1.04 16.92 17.65
C ASN A 112 -2.02 18.09 17.65
N ILE A 113 -2.38 18.52 18.86
CA ILE A 113 -3.12 19.75 19.11
C ILE A 113 -2.06 20.83 19.32
N ASP A 114 -1.98 21.75 18.37
CA ASP A 114 -1.15 22.94 18.48
C ASP A 114 -1.91 23.98 19.29
N MET A 115 -1.58 24.07 20.57
CA MET A 115 -2.24 24.94 21.54
C MET A 115 -1.18 25.80 22.22
N ASP A 116 -1.48 27.08 22.36
CA ASP A 116 -0.64 28.01 23.11
C ASP A 116 -0.51 27.58 24.58
N ASP A 117 0.72 27.64 25.10
CA ASP A 117 1.03 27.20 26.47
C ASP A 117 0.29 28.01 27.54
N VAL A 118 0.01 29.29 27.29
CA VAL A 118 -0.71 30.17 28.21
C VAL A 118 -2.18 29.78 28.27
N TYR A 119 -2.78 29.51 27.10
CA TYR A 119 -4.17 29.02 27.04
C TYR A 119 -4.31 27.63 27.67
N ALA A 120 -3.39 26.70 27.36
CA ALA A 120 -3.38 25.37 27.97
C ALA A 120 -3.24 25.43 29.50
N SER A 121 -2.37 26.32 30.00
CA SER A 121 -2.17 26.54 31.44
C SER A 121 -3.42 27.12 32.11
N ARG A 122 -4.10 28.06 31.45
CA ARG A 122 -5.38 28.62 31.93
C ARG A 122 -6.45 27.54 32.01
N LEU A 123 -6.65 26.77 30.93
CA LEU A 123 -7.64 25.70 30.89
C LEU A 123 -7.37 24.63 31.95
N PHE A 124 -6.10 24.26 32.15
CA PHE A 124 -5.68 23.33 33.21
C PHE A 124 -6.07 23.85 34.59
N LYS A 125 -5.74 25.11 34.91
CA LYS A 125 -6.04 25.73 36.21
C LYS A 125 -7.54 25.90 36.46
N GLU A 126 -8.32 26.16 35.41
CA GLU A 126 -9.78 26.26 35.52
C GLU A 126 -10.43 24.91 35.87
N CYS A 127 -9.81 23.79 35.49
CA CYS A 127 -10.30 22.44 35.75
C CYS A 127 -9.74 21.82 37.04
N ASP A 128 -8.61 22.31 37.56
CA ASP A 128 -8.00 21.89 38.84
C ASP A 128 -8.78 22.48 40.02
N HIS A 129 -9.91 21.87 40.36
CA HIS A 129 -10.77 22.28 41.46
C HIS A 129 -10.20 21.88 42.83
N SER A 130 -9.37 20.84 42.87
CA SER A 130 -8.68 20.34 44.05
C SER A 130 -7.49 21.22 44.44
N GLY A 131 -6.97 22.03 43.52
CA GLY A 131 -5.85 22.94 43.73
C GLY A 131 -4.53 22.21 44.00
N ASN A 132 -4.43 20.95 43.59
CA ASN A 132 -3.26 20.11 43.86
C ASN A 132 -2.25 20.07 42.69
N GLU A 133 -2.45 20.94 41.70
CA GLU A 133 -1.67 21.05 40.46
C GLU A 133 -1.71 19.79 39.58
N ARG A 134 -2.75 18.96 39.73
CA ARG A 134 -2.96 17.72 38.98
C ARG A 134 -4.43 17.53 38.69
N LEU A 135 -4.75 17.00 37.51
CA LEU A 135 -6.12 16.63 37.17
C LEU A 135 -6.35 15.15 37.45
N GLU A 136 -7.38 14.84 38.22
CA GLU A 136 -7.81 13.45 38.47
C GLU A 136 -9.33 13.27 38.35
N GLY A 137 -9.76 12.07 37.96
CA GLY A 137 -11.18 11.71 37.85
C GLY A 137 -12.00 12.74 37.07
N ARG A 138 -12.95 13.40 37.77
CA ARG A 138 -13.88 14.38 37.19
C ARG A 138 -13.21 15.63 36.63
N GLU A 139 -12.09 16.07 37.20
CA GLU A 139 -11.34 17.25 36.73
C GLU A 139 -10.71 16.99 35.36
N LEU A 140 -10.19 15.77 35.20
CA LEU A 140 -9.62 15.31 33.93
C LEU A 140 -10.71 15.12 32.88
N GLU A 141 -11.88 14.58 33.26
CA GLU A 141 -13.04 14.49 32.37
C GLU A 141 -13.53 15.87 31.91
N GLU A 142 -13.61 16.86 32.81
CA GLU A 142 -13.97 18.24 32.47
C GLU A 142 -12.94 18.89 31.54
N PHE A 143 -11.65 18.71 31.82
CA PHE A 143 -10.59 19.18 30.94
C PHE A 143 -10.71 18.57 29.54
N CYS A 144 -10.90 17.25 29.44
CA CYS A 144 -11.09 16.57 28.17
C CYS A 144 -12.36 17.04 27.44
N ARG A 145 -13.48 17.22 28.15
CA ARG A 145 -14.74 17.73 27.59
C ARG A 145 -14.56 19.12 27.00
N ARG A 146 -13.89 20.02 27.71
CA ARG A 146 -13.60 21.38 27.20
C ARG A 146 -12.63 21.37 26.03
N LEU A 147 -11.60 20.52 26.08
CA LEU A 147 -10.62 20.37 25.00
C LEU A 147 -11.25 19.82 23.71
N LEU A 148 -12.22 18.90 23.84
CA LEU A 148 -12.90 18.26 22.73
C LEU A 148 -14.15 19.03 22.26
N ARG A 149 -14.47 20.16 22.88
CA ARG A 149 -15.59 21.01 22.48
C ARG A 149 -15.37 21.57 21.07
N ARG A 150 -16.38 21.46 20.22
CA ARG A 150 -16.36 21.90 18.81
C ARG A 150 -17.45 22.96 18.59
N PRO A 151 -17.18 24.25 18.87
CA PRO A 151 -18.18 25.30 18.76
C PRO A 151 -18.75 25.44 17.34
N GLU A 152 -17.98 25.11 16.31
CA GLU A 152 -18.45 25.09 14.93
C GLU A 152 -19.50 24.01 14.67
N LEU A 153 -19.42 22.87 15.37
CA LEU A 153 -20.43 21.80 15.28
C LEU A 153 -21.67 22.14 16.12
N GLU A 154 -21.50 22.83 17.24
CA GLU A 154 -22.61 23.39 18.02
C GLU A 154 -23.41 24.40 17.19
N GLU A 155 -22.71 25.29 16.45
CA GLU A 155 -23.35 26.25 15.56
C GLU A 155 -24.07 25.55 14.41
N LEU A 156 -23.42 24.58 13.75
CA LEU A 156 -24.03 23.80 12.68
C LEU A 156 -25.28 23.06 13.17
N PHE A 157 -25.19 22.34 14.29
CA PHE A 157 -26.31 21.65 14.92
C PHE A 157 -27.43 22.63 15.27
N GLY A 158 -27.09 23.82 15.79
CA GLY A 158 -28.03 24.89 16.11
C GLY A 158 -28.72 25.54 14.91
N ARG A 159 -28.20 25.38 13.69
CA ARG A 159 -28.89 25.86 12.47
C ARG A 159 -30.06 24.98 12.06
N TYR A 160 -30.01 23.69 12.41
CA TYR A 160 -31.03 22.71 12.05
C TYR A 160 -31.93 22.31 13.22
N SER A 161 -31.44 22.41 14.46
CA SER A 161 -32.26 22.19 15.65
C SER A 161 -33.05 23.43 16.02
N GLY A 162 -34.27 23.22 16.52
CA GLY A 162 -35.09 24.28 17.11
C GLY A 162 -34.54 24.83 18.43
N GLU A 163 -35.36 25.62 19.13
CA GLU A 163 -35.01 26.23 20.42
C GLU A 163 -34.71 25.21 21.52
N ASP A 164 -35.24 24.00 21.39
CA ASP A 164 -35.03 22.86 22.29
C ASP A 164 -33.65 22.21 22.16
N ARG A 165 -32.86 22.58 21.13
CA ARG A 165 -31.51 22.06 20.85
C ARG A 165 -31.48 20.54 20.73
N VAL A 166 -32.48 19.99 20.05
CA VAL A 166 -32.54 18.58 19.67
C VAL A 166 -32.89 18.50 18.18
N LEU A 167 -32.39 17.50 17.48
CA LEU A 167 -32.76 17.23 16.08
C LEU A 167 -33.83 16.14 16.03
N SER A 168 -34.99 16.46 15.48
CA SER A 168 -35.96 15.48 15.02
C SER A 168 -35.48 14.74 13.77
N ALA A 169 -36.14 13.63 13.42
CA ALA A 169 -35.86 12.91 12.19
C ALA A 169 -36.10 13.78 10.94
N GLU A 170 -37.09 14.67 10.99
CA GLU A 170 -37.43 15.64 9.95
C GLU A 170 -36.33 16.70 9.79
N GLU A 171 -35.85 17.30 10.89
CA GLU A 171 -34.76 18.28 10.86
C GLU A 171 -33.43 17.66 10.41
N LEU A 172 -33.15 16.41 10.83
CA LEU A 172 -31.99 15.67 10.34
C LEU A 172 -32.11 15.36 8.85
N GLN A 173 -33.31 15.07 8.35
CA GLN A 173 -33.55 14.89 6.92
C GLN A 173 -33.23 16.17 6.13
N ASP A 174 -33.53 17.34 6.66
CA ASP A 174 -33.20 18.63 6.03
C ASP A 174 -31.69 18.87 6.00
N PHE A 175 -30.99 18.56 7.10
CA PHE A 175 -29.52 18.56 7.10
C PHE A 175 -28.95 17.66 6.00
N LEU A 176 -29.42 16.41 5.87
CA LEU A 176 -28.94 15.47 4.84
C LEU A 176 -29.22 15.98 3.42
N ARG A 177 -30.37 16.62 3.22
CA ARG A 177 -30.76 17.19 1.92
C ARG A 177 -29.80 18.29 1.49
N ASP A 178 -29.42 19.18 2.41
CA ASP A 178 -28.47 20.25 2.13
C ASP A 178 -27.06 19.73 1.82
N GLN A 179 -26.71 18.55 2.34
CA GLN A 179 -25.44 17.87 2.00
C GLN A 179 -25.49 17.13 0.65
N GLY A 180 -26.66 17.01 0.01
CA GLY A 180 -26.84 16.21 -1.20
C GLY A 180 -26.84 14.70 -0.95
N GLU A 181 -27.07 14.27 0.29
CA GLU A 181 -27.11 12.87 0.71
C GLU A 181 -28.51 12.24 0.52
N GLU A 182 -28.62 10.92 0.71
CA GLU A 182 -29.93 10.26 0.77
C GLU A 182 -30.74 10.80 1.95
N CYS A 183 -31.67 11.70 1.66
CA CYS A 183 -32.48 12.41 2.64
C CYS A 183 -33.83 11.72 2.92
N SER A 184 -33.93 10.39 2.86
CA SER A 184 -35.19 9.73 3.20
C SER A 184 -35.46 9.77 4.71
N LEU A 185 -36.71 9.96 5.13
CA LEU A 185 -37.06 10.01 6.56
C LEU A 185 -36.73 8.69 7.28
N ARG A 186 -36.77 7.58 6.54
CA ARG A 186 -36.30 6.26 6.99
C ARG A 186 -34.80 6.27 7.28
N GLN A 187 -34.00 6.89 6.41
CA GLN A 187 -32.56 7.00 6.58
C GLN A 187 -32.22 7.87 7.79
N ALA A 188 -32.88 9.03 7.95
CA ALA A 188 -32.72 9.89 9.12
C ALA A 188 -32.99 9.11 10.43
N ARG A 189 -34.13 8.41 10.55
CA ARG A 189 -34.43 7.56 11.72
C ARG A 189 -33.38 6.47 11.95
N THR A 190 -32.85 5.88 10.89
CA THR A 190 -31.80 4.85 10.98
C THR A 190 -30.50 5.43 11.54
N ILE A 191 -30.11 6.61 11.08
CA ILE A 191 -28.95 7.35 11.59
C ILE A 191 -29.13 7.66 13.09
N ILE A 192 -30.30 8.18 13.49
CA ILE A 192 -30.61 8.47 14.90
C ILE A 192 -30.47 7.22 15.75
N ARG A 193 -31.16 6.13 15.38
CA ARG A 193 -31.14 4.88 16.16
C ARG A 193 -29.74 4.27 16.28
N THR A 194 -28.89 4.48 15.27
CA THR A 194 -27.53 3.93 15.21
C THR A 194 -26.53 4.76 16.02
N HIS A 195 -26.62 6.09 15.97
CA HIS A 195 -25.57 6.98 16.46
C HIS A 195 -25.92 7.76 17.72
N GLU A 196 -27.19 7.92 18.05
CA GLU A 196 -27.60 8.57 19.29
C GLU A 196 -27.10 7.78 20.51
N LEU A 197 -26.86 8.46 21.62
CA LEU A 197 -26.32 7.85 22.85
C LEU A 197 -27.39 7.74 23.93
N ASN A 198 -28.38 8.63 23.93
CA ASN A 198 -29.46 8.62 24.89
C ASN A 198 -30.61 7.72 24.43
N GLU A 199 -30.87 6.65 25.16
CA GLU A 199 -31.91 5.67 24.84
C GLU A 199 -33.33 6.26 24.81
N LYS A 200 -33.61 7.30 25.61
CA LYS A 200 -34.91 7.99 25.56
C LYS A 200 -35.04 8.80 24.29
N ALA A 201 -33.98 9.51 23.88
CA ALA A 201 -33.95 10.27 22.64
C ALA A 201 -34.11 9.34 21.42
N LYS A 202 -33.40 8.20 21.41
CA LYS A 202 -33.57 7.15 20.39
C LYS A 202 -35.01 6.67 20.24
N GLN A 203 -35.69 6.38 21.35
CA GLN A 203 -37.07 5.89 21.33
C GLN A 203 -38.05 6.91 20.76
N GLN A 204 -37.70 8.18 20.82
CA GLN A 204 -38.50 9.29 20.29
C GLN A 204 -38.03 9.74 18.89
N ASP A 205 -37.11 9.01 18.25
CA ASP A 205 -36.45 9.40 17.00
C ASP A 205 -35.87 10.83 17.06
N LEU A 206 -35.26 11.17 18.20
CA LEU A 206 -34.56 12.43 18.46
C LEU A 206 -33.04 12.22 18.57
N MET A 207 -32.27 13.20 18.09
CA MET A 207 -30.81 13.22 18.12
C MET A 207 -30.28 14.43 18.86
N MET A 208 -29.43 14.17 19.85
CA MET A 208 -28.69 15.19 20.60
C MET A 208 -27.36 15.49 19.90
N LEU A 209 -26.70 16.58 20.31
CA LEU A 209 -25.41 16.98 19.75
C LEU A 209 -24.36 15.86 19.78
N ASP A 210 -24.30 15.09 20.87
CA ASP A 210 -23.36 13.97 20.98
C ASP A 210 -23.65 12.88 19.93
N GLY A 211 -24.92 12.54 19.70
CA GLY A 211 -25.33 11.61 18.65
C GLY A 211 -25.00 12.12 17.25
N PHE A 212 -25.20 13.41 17.01
CA PHE A 212 -24.84 14.06 15.75
C PHE A 212 -23.33 14.04 15.50
N MET A 213 -22.51 14.32 16.51
CA MET A 213 -21.05 14.18 16.42
C MET A 213 -20.65 12.73 16.15
N MET A 214 -21.30 11.76 16.79
CA MET A 214 -21.04 10.34 16.53
C MET A 214 -21.38 9.93 15.11
N TYR A 215 -22.44 10.49 14.53
CA TYR A 215 -22.78 10.32 13.12
C TYR A 215 -21.73 10.92 12.19
N LEU A 216 -21.34 12.19 12.38
CA LEU A 216 -20.31 12.85 11.55
C LEU A 216 -18.94 12.16 11.63
N LEU A 217 -18.66 11.49 12.75
CA LEU A 217 -17.44 10.71 12.94
C LEU A 217 -17.59 9.25 12.49
N SER A 218 -18.76 8.83 12.03
CA SER A 218 -19.03 7.48 11.54
C SER A 218 -18.66 7.32 10.06
N ALA A 219 -18.75 6.09 9.56
CA ALA A 219 -18.61 5.80 8.13
C ALA A 219 -19.76 6.40 7.29
N ALA A 220 -20.94 6.60 7.89
CA ALA A 220 -22.10 7.17 7.21
C ALA A 220 -21.98 8.69 7.00
N GLY A 221 -21.17 9.37 7.83
CA GLY A 221 -20.83 10.78 7.66
C GLY A 221 -19.45 11.00 7.03
N ASP A 222 -18.85 9.97 6.45
CA ASP A 222 -17.53 10.08 5.81
C ASP A 222 -17.65 10.77 4.45
N ILE A 223 -16.65 11.58 4.09
CA ILE A 223 -16.60 12.24 2.79
C ILE A 223 -16.43 11.22 1.64
N LEU A 224 -15.96 10.03 1.97
CA LEU A 224 -15.80 8.93 1.02
C LEU A 224 -17.09 8.14 0.92
N ASN A 225 -17.60 8.00 -0.31
CA ASN A 225 -18.70 7.09 -0.59
C ASN A 225 -18.30 5.66 -0.21
N GLN A 226 -18.99 5.10 0.79
CA GLN A 226 -18.68 3.79 1.32
C GLN A 226 -18.93 2.66 0.31
N GLU A 227 -19.83 2.84 -0.66
CA GLU A 227 -20.02 1.86 -1.74
C GLU A 227 -18.76 1.71 -2.60
N HIS A 228 -17.94 2.76 -2.69
CA HIS A 228 -16.68 2.74 -3.44
C HIS A 228 -15.52 2.09 -2.66
N THR A 229 -15.75 1.62 -1.43
CA THR A 229 -14.75 0.85 -0.67
C THR A 229 -14.62 -0.59 -1.15
N LYS A 230 -15.61 -1.07 -1.92
CA LYS A 230 -15.59 -2.34 -2.63
C LYS A 230 -15.40 -2.10 -4.12
N VAL A 231 -15.12 -3.19 -4.84
CA VAL A 231 -15.09 -3.18 -6.31
C VAL A 231 -16.47 -2.76 -6.80
N HIS A 232 -16.54 -1.60 -7.44
CA HIS A 232 -17.78 -1.02 -7.97
C HIS A 232 -17.68 -0.69 -9.46
N GLN A 233 -16.47 -0.77 -10.03
CA GLN A 233 -16.23 -0.62 -11.46
C GLN A 233 -16.70 -1.86 -12.21
N ASP A 234 -17.07 -1.68 -13.48
CA ASP A 234 -17.19 -2.79 -14.41
C ASP A 234 -15.81 -3.41 -14.63
N MET A 235 -15.63 -4.68 -14.26
CA MET A 235 -14.36 -5.42 -14.38
C MET A 235 -14.35 -6.36 -15.61
N SER A 236 -15.30 -6.20 -16.52
CA SER A 236 -15.47 -7.04 -17.73
C SER A 236 -14.89 -6.44 -19.02
N GLN A 237 -14.39 -5.20 -18.99
CA GLN A 237 -13.72 -4.56 -20.13
C GLN A 237 -12.31 -5.15 -20.35
N PRO A 238 -11.71 -5.01 -21.54
CA PRO A 238 -10.32 -5.41 -21.77
C PRO A 238 -9.33 -4.75 -20.82
N LEU A 239 -8.23 -5.44 -20.50
CA LEU A 239 -7.24 -4.98 -19.51
C LEU A 239 -6.68 -3.57 -19.80
N SER A 240 -6.58 -3.17 -21.07
CA SER A 240 -6.12 -1.84 -21.50
C SER A 240 -7.04 -0.69 -21.09
N HIS A 241 -8.25 -0.95 -20.62
CA HIS A 241 -9.22 0.07 -20.20
C HIS A 241 -9.04 0.51 -18.73
N TYR A 242 -8.11 -0.09 -18.00
CA TYR A 242 -7.94 0.13 -16.56
C TYR A 242 -6.62 0.82 -16.24
N PHE A 243 -6.65 1.72 -15.26
CA PHE A 243 -5.43 2.14 -14.57
C PHE A 243 -4.97 1.03 -13.62
N ILE A 244 -3.83 0.41 -13.94
CA ILE A 244 -3.25 -0.68 -13.15
C ILE A 244 -2.25 -0.10 -12.15
N SER A 245 -2.50 -0.31 -10.85
CA SER A 245 -1.53 0.05 -9.80
C SER A 245 -0.23 -0.71 -10.02
N SER A 246 0.85 0.03 -10.28
CA SER A 246 2.13 -0.50 -10.77
C SER A 246 3.30 -0.02 -9.91
N SER A 247 4.29 -0.89 -9.72
CA SER A 247 5.43 -0.68 -8.83
C SER A 247 6.75 -0.82 -9.59
N HIS A 248 7.47 0.30 -9.68
CA HIS A 248 8.83 0.37 -10.21
C HIS A 248 9.87 -0.03 -9.14
N ASN A 249 10.87 -0.82 -9.55
CA ASN A 249 11.95 -1.40 -8.75
C ASN A 249 11.46 -1.96 -7.42
N THR A 250 10.48 -2.86 -7.49
CA THR A 250 9.71 -3.36 -6.34
C THR A 250 10.59 -3.96 -5.24
N TYR A 251 11.70 -4.58 -5.62
CA TYR A 251 12.65 -5.21 -4.69
C TYR A 251 13.34 -4.20 -3.75
N LEU A 252 13.47 -2.92 -4.14
CA LEU A 252 14.20 -1.91 -3.36
C LEU A 252 13.37 -1.39 -2.18
N THR A 253 13.94 -1.52 -0.98
CA THR A 253 13.31 -0.98 0.24
C THR A 253 13.74 0.45 0.59
N ARG A 254 14.80 0.96 -0.05
CA ARG A 254 15.42 2.26 0.25
C ARG A 254 15.83 3.01 -1.03
N ASN A 255 17.03 3.58 -1.06
CA ASN A 255 17.56 4.36 -2.18
C ASN A 255 18.01 3.45 -3.34
N GLN A 256 18.04 4.00 -4.55
CA GLN A 256 18.42 3.26 -5.76
C GLN A 256 19.90 2.87 -5.81
N ILE A 257 20.79 3.55 -5.07
CA ILE A 257 22.25 3.37 -5.21
C ILE A 257 22.85 2.35 -4.23
N GLY A 258 22.27 2.23 -3.03
CA GLY A 258 22.81 1.38 -1.96
C GLY A 258 21.73 0.85 -1.01
N GLY A 259 20.50 0.77 -1.50
CA GLY A 259 19.37 0.28 -0.74
C GLY A 259 19.42 -1.24 -0.61
N THR A 260 18.78 -1.77 0.42
CA THR A 260 18.58 -3.21 0.57
C THR A 260 17.45 -3.69 -0.34
N SER A 261 17.69 -4.76 -1.06
CA SER A 261 16.67 -5.54 -1.77
C SER A 261 16.05 -6.57 -0.84
N SER A 262 14.73 -6.77 -0.91
CA SER A 262 14.00 -7.65 0.01
C SER A 262 12.77 -8.26 -0.65
N THR A 263 12.51 -9.52 -0.36
CA THR A 263 11.28 -10.20 -0.81
C THR A 263 10.04 -9.67 -0.11
N GLU A 264 10.16 -9.16 1.12
CA GLU A 264 9.07 -8.50 1.86
C GLU A 264 8.59 -7.23 1.15
N ALA A 265 9.43 -6.60 0.30
CA ALA A 265 9.01 -5.47 -0.51
C ALA A 265 7.90 -5.85 -1.51
N TYR A 266 7.99 -7.04 -2.11
CA TYR A 266 6.94 -7.59 -2.98
C TYR A 266 5.67 -7.87 -2.18
N VAL A 267 5.79 -8.58 -1.04
CA VAL A 267 4.64 -8.91 -0.17
C VAL A 267 3.87 -7.66 0.22
N ARG A 268 4.56 -6.61 0.69
CA ARG A 268 3.95 -5.33 1.09
C ARG A 268 3.30 -4.58 -0.08
N CYS A 269 3.77 -4.80 -1.31
CA CYS A 269 3.27 -4.13 -2.50
C CYS A 269 2.01 -4.82 -3.05
N VAL A 270 2.02 -6.15 -3.18
CA VAL A 270 0.87 -6.89 -3.72
C VAL A 270 -0.21 -7.10 -2.67
N SER A 271 0.18 -7.28 -1.42
CA SER A 271 -0.72 -7.46 -0.27
C SER A 271 -0.32 -6.50 0.84
N PRO A 272 -0.56 -5.19 0.66
CA PRO A 272 -0.58 -4.27 1.79
C PRO A 272 -1.61 -4.79 2.81
N VAL A 273 -1.47 -4.45 4.09
CA VAL A 273 -2.64 -4.48 4.94
C VAL A 273 -3.21 -3.07 5.11
N PRO A 274 -4.54 -2.95 5.35
CA PRO A 274 -5.24 -1.68 5.26
C PRO A 274 -4.55 -0.57 6.03
N VAL A 275 -4.01 0.38 5.26
CA VAL A 275 -3.66 1.71 5.76
C VAL A 275 -4.98 2.45 5.83
N TRP A 276 -5.53 2.62 7.03
CA TRP A 276 -6.59 3.60 7.24
C TRP A 276 -6.08 4.94 6.70
N PRO A 277 -6.84 5.71 5.92
CA PRO A 277 -6.49 7.08 5.63
C PRO A 277 -6.18 7.71 6.98
N ARG A 278 -4.97 8.24 7.19
CA ARG A 278 -4.78 9.15 8.31
C ARG A 278 -5.85 10.21 8.12
N ARG A 279 -6.87 10.22 9.01
CA ARG A 279 -7.86 11.29 9.06
C ARG A 279 -7.08 12.58 8.93
N SER A 280 -7.42 13.36 7.90
CA SER A 280 -6.88 14.69 7.69
C SER A 280 -7.03 15.45 9.00
N ARG A 281 -5.93 15.55 9.75
CA ARG A 281 -5.84 16.49 10.86
C ARG A 281 -5.78 17.85 10.20
N GLY A 282 -6.88 18.59 10.30
CA GLY A 282 -6.97 20.04 10.16
C GLY A 282 -6.20 20.62 8.97
N SER A 283 -6.92 20.90 7.90
CA SER A 283 -6.48 21.86 6.88
C SER A 283 -6.15 23.19 7.59
N ARG A 284 -4.88 23.61 7.59
CA ARG A 284 -4.55 25.03 7.72
C ARG A 284 -4.67 25.63 6.34
N VAL A 285 -5.61 26.55 6.18
CA VAL A 285 -5.65 27.52 5.09
C VAL A 285 -4.45 28.44 5.24
N THR A 286 -3.32 28.08 4.65
CA THR A 286 -2.27 29.00 4.19
C THR A 286 -1.58 28.35 3.01
N GLY A 287 -1.63 29.01 1.86
CA GLY A 287 -1.08 28.51 0.60
C GLY A 287 0.39 28.12 0.72
N THR A 288 0.66 26.82 0.58
CA THR A 288 1.79 26.18 -0.12
C THR A 288 1.69 24.68 0.16
N PRO A 289 1.50 23.82 -0.86
CA PRO A 289 1.45 22.38 -0.66
C PRO A 289 2.86 21.86 -0.42
N LEU A 290 3.32 21.87 0.83
CA LEU A 290 4.42 21.01 1.24
C LEU A 290 3.87 19.60 1.48
N VAL A 291 3.69 18.88 0.38
CA VAL A 291 3.55 17.41 0.36
C VAL A 291 4.88 16.83 0.82
N PRO A 292 4.99 16.18 2.00
CA PRO A 292 6.20 15.46 2.34
C PRO A 292 6.16 14.12 1.58
N GLY A 293 6.75 14.11 0.39
CA GLY A 293 7.14 12.91 -0.36
C GLY A 293 6.00 12.01 -0.84
N GLY A 294 5.45 12.34 -2.01
CA GLY A 294 4.59 11.45 -2.80
C GLY A 294 5.25 10.12 -3.15
N GLY A 295 4.42 9.09 -3.36
CA GLY A 295 4.80 7.85 -4.05
C GLY A 295 4.54 6.52 -3.32
N ARG A 296 4.14 6.49 -2.05
CA ARG A 296 4.03 5.22 -1.29
C ARG A 296 2.68 4.91 -0.62
N ALA A 297 1.71 5.81 -0.66
CA ALA A 297 0.35 5.51 -0.20
C ALA A 297 -0.45 4.70 -1.24
N LEU A 298 -0.06 4.73 -2.52
CA LEU A 298 -0.77 4.10 -3.65
C LEU A 298 -0.30 2.67 -3.98
N ARG A 299 0.81 2.19 -3.37
CA ARG A 299 1.35 0.84 -3.65
C ARG A 299 0.59 -0.27 -2.92
N ALA A 300 -0.57 0.05 -2.39
CA ALA A 300 -1.43 -0.87 -1.69
C ALA A 300 -2.34 -1.61 -2.69
N GLY A 301 -2.07 -2.90 -2.92
CA GLY A 301 -2.84 -3.73 -3.85
C GLY A 301 -2.27 -3.67 -5.27
N CYS A 302 -0.97 -3.39 -5.38
CA CYS A 302 -0.26 -3.31 -6.64
C CYS A 302 -0.48 -4.58 -7.46
N ARG A 303 -0.78 -4.41 -8.75
CA ARG A 303 -1.10 -5.49 -9.71
C ARG A 303 -0.04 -5.61 -10.81
N CYS A 304 0.97 -4.75 -10.84
CA CYS A 304 2.13 -4.89 -11.72
C CYS A 304 3.41 -4.66 -10.94
N VAL A 305 4.29 -5.67 -10.88
CA VAL A 305 5.56 -5.60 -10.13
C VAL A 305 6.74 -5.86 -11.04
N GLU A 306 7.77 -5.04 -10.87
CA GLU A 306 9.02 -5.17 -11.61
C GLU A 306 10.05 -6.09 -10.94
N LEU A 307 10.75 -6.86 -11.76
CA LEU A 307 11.86 -7.74 -11.39
C LEU A 307 13.04 -7.48 -12.33
N ASP A 308 14.11 -6.89 -11.79
CA ASP A 308 15.38 -6.64 -12.49
C ASP A 308 16.30 -7.86 -12.31
N CYS A 309 16.31 -8.75 -13.31
CA CYS A 309 16.80 -10.11 -13.22
C CYS A 309 18.20 -10.22 -13.84
N TRP A 310 19.16 -10.71 -13.07
CA TRP A 310 20.57 -10.79 -13.43
C TRP A 310 21.11 -12.20 -13.16
N GLU A 311 22.20 -12.55 -13.85
CA GLU A 311 22.88 -13.80 -13.58
C GLU A 311 23.39 -13.90 -12.14
N GLY A 312 23.10 -15.03 -11.51
CA GLY A 312 23.67 -15.39 -10.21
C GLY A 312 24.63 -16.57 -10.30
N SER A 313 25.25 -16.89 -9.17
CA SER A 313 26.12 -18.05 -9.02
C SER A 313 25.31 -19.36 -9.03
N ASP A 314 25.99 -20.46 -9.33
CA ASP A 314 25.41 -21.82 -9.27
C ASP A 314 24.18 -22.02 -10.18
N GLY A 315 24.06 -21.22 -11.24
CA GLY A 315 22.94 -21.28 -12.19
C GLY A 315 21.62 -20.71 -11.65
N GLU A 316 21.64 -20.05 -10.49
CA GLU A 316 20.46 -19.47 -9.85
C GLU A 316 20.34 -17.96 -10.12
N PRO A 317 19.29 -17.50 -10.83
CA PRO A 317 19.09 -16.09 -11.14
C PRO A 317 18.86 -15.24 -9.88
N VAL A 318 19.31 -14.00 -9.91
CA VAL A 318 19.15 -13.03 -8.81
C VAL A 318 18.41 -11.78 -9.26
N VAL A 319 17.79 -11.09 -8.29
CA VAL A 319 17.14 -9.79 -8.50
C VAL A 319 17.89 -8.73 -7.70
N TYR A 320 18.34 -7.67 -8.38
CA TYR A 320 18.95 -6.48 -7.78
C TYR A 320 19.03 -5.37 -8.82
N HIS A 321 19.42 -4.16 -8.39
CA HIS A 321 19.61 -3.05 -9.31
C HIS A 321 21.02 -3.10 -9.90
N GLY A 322 21.14 -3.39 -11.19
CA GLY A 322 22.40 -3.52 -11.92
C GLY A 322 23.40 -2.39 -11.66
N HIS A 323 24.70 -2.73 -11.64
CA HIS A 323 25.81 -1.75 -11.49
C HIS A 323 25.72 -0.82 -10.25
N THR A 324 25.03 -1.26 -9.19
CA THR A 324 24.92 -0.53 -7.92
C THR A 324 25.37 -1.37 -6.71
N LEU A 325 25.41 -0.75 -5.53
CA LEU A 325 25.76 -1.40 -4.26
C LEU A 325 24.53 -2.00 -3.55
N THR A 326 23.44 -2.25 -4.30
CA THR A 326 22.23 -2.84 -3.74
C THR A 326 22.45 -4.31 -3.40
N SER A 327 21.79 -4.81 -2.36
CA SER A 327 21.89 -6.23 -2.01
C SER A 327 21.15 -7.09 -3.04
N LYS A 328 21.55 -8.35 -3.16
CA LYS A 328 20.94 -9.31 -4.08
C LYS A 328 19.94 -10.22 -3.34
N ILE A 329 18.87 -10.59 -4.01
CA ILE A 329 17.92 -11.61 -3.54
C ILE A 329 17.73 -12.66 -4.64
N LEU A 330 17.44 -13.92 -4.29
CA LEU A 330 17.22 -14.97 -5.28
C LEU A 330 15.91 -14.74 -6.02
N PHE A 331 15.90 -14.92 -7.34
CA PHE A 331 14.69 -14.85 -8.15
C PHE A 331 13.63 -15.84 -7.66
N ARG A 332 14.06 -17.07 -7.34
CA ARG A 332 13.21 -18.11 -6.77
C ARG A 332 12.43 -17.63 -5.53
N ASP A 333 13.13 -17.02 -4.56
CA ASP A 333 12.52 -16.54 -3.31
C ASP A 333 11.51 -15.41 -3.57
N VAL A 334 11.74 -14.58 -4.59
CA VAL A 334 10.79 -13.54 -5.02
C VAL A 334 9.51 -14.18 -5.55
N ILE A 335 9.63 -15.16 -6.45
CA ILE A 335 8.47 -15.87 -7.02
C ILE A 335 7.68 -16.62 -5.94
N GLU A 336 8.35 -17.27 -4.98
CA GLU A 336 7.69 -17.90 -3.82
C GLU A 336 6.91 -16.87 -2.98
N SER A 337 7.49 -15.69 -2.75
CA SER A 337 6.83 -14.62 -1.99
C SER A 337 5.61 -14.06 -2.73
N ILE A 338 5.67 -13.96 -4.06
CA ILE A 338 4.54 -13.56 -4.90
C ILE A 338 3.44 -14.62 -4.88
N ARG A 339 3.78 -15.91 -5.03
CA ARG A 339 2.80 -17.02 -4.94
C ARG A 339 1.95 -16.92 -3.68
N ASP A 340 2.61 -16.71 -2.55
CA ASP A 340 2.00 -16.71 -1.22
C ASP A 340 1.06 -15.50 -1.04
N SER A 341 1.41 -14.35 -1.62
CA SER A 341 0.76 -13.07 -1.30
C SER A 341 -0.03 -12.41 -2.43
N ALA A 342 0.09 -12.84 -3.70
CA ALA A 342 -0.46 -12.14 -4.86
C ALA A 342 -1.96 -11.84 -4.77
N PHE A 343 -2.75 -12.76 -4.22
CA PHE A 343 -4.22 -12.72 -4.27
C PHE A 343 -4.91 -12.57 -2.90
N GLU A 344 -4.18 -12.32 -1.81
CA GLU A 344 -4.80 -12.22 -0.46
C GLU A 344 -5.77 -11.05 -0.33
N LYS A 345 -5.52 -9.93 -1.05
CA LYS A 345 -6.33 -8.70 -0.97
C LYS A 345 -7.19 -8.43 -2.18
N SER A 346 -6.82 -8.98 -3.33
CA SER A 346 -7.48 -8.75 -4.59
C SER A 346 -7.38 -10.02 -5.44
N PRO A 347 -8.51 -10.55 -5.96
CA PRO A 347 -8.49 -11.71 -6.84
C PRO A 347 -8.02 -11.34 -8.26
N TYR A 348 -7.88 -10.06 -8.59
CA TYR A 348 -7.54 -9.60 -9.94
C TYR A 348 -6.07 -9.87 -10.30
N PRO A 349 -5.77 -10.00 -11.61
CA PRO A 349 -4.49 -10.50 -12.09
C PRO A 349 -3.27 -9.69 -11.63
N VAL A 350 -2.13 -10.37 -11.53
CA VAL A 350 -0.82 -9.76 -11.26
C VAL A 350 0.10 -9.90 -12.47
N ILE A 351 0.73 -8.81 -12.89
CA ILE A 351 1.70 -8.78 -14.00
C ILE A 351 3.12 -8.73 -13.42
N LEU A 352 3.97 -9.65 -13.85
CA LEU A 352 5.41 -9.65 -13.58
C LEU A 352 6.12 -8.97 -14.75
N SER A 353 6.59 -7.75 -14.56
CA SER A 353 7.40 -7.03 -15.55
C SER A 353 8.87 -7.42 -15.38
N LEU A 354 9.39 -8.23 -16.31
CA LEU A 354 10.76 -8.70 -16.26
C LEU A 354 11.67 -7.73 -17.03
N GLU A 355 12.65 -7.15 -16.34
CA GLU A 355 13.84 -6.56 -16.96
C GLU A 355 14.93 -7.64 -16.90
N ASN A 356 15.30 -8.20 -18.05
CA ASN A 356 16.07 -9.44 -18.11
C ASN A 356 17.49 -9.21 -18.63
N HIS A 357 18.47 -9.49 -17.78
CA HIS A 357 19.91 -9.42 -18.03
C HIS A 357 20.59 -10.79 -17.85
N CYS A 358 19.83 -11.88 -17.93
CA CYS A 358 20.34 -13.25 -17.76
C CYS A 358 20.69 -13.89 -19.11
N GLY A 359 21.71 -14.74 -19.16
CA GLY A 359 21.97 -15.61 -20.30
C GLY A 359 20.90 -16.71 -20.46
N LEU A 360 20.84 -17.34 -21.64
CA LEU A 360 19.79 -18.29 -22.04
C LEU A 360 19.53 -19.42 -21.02
N GLU A 361 20.57 -19.97 -20.43
CA GLU A 361 20.44 -21.05 -19.43
C GLU A 361 19.69 -20.57 -18.18
N GLN A 362 20.05 -19.40 -17.65
CA GLN A 362 19.41 -18.83 -16.48
C GLN A 362 18.00 -18.30 -16.81
N GLN A 363 17.75 -17.82 -18.03
CA GLN A 363 16.39 -17.52 -18.50
C GLN A 363 15.49 -18.76 -18.50
N ALA A 364 15.99 -19.90 -18.97
CA ALA A 364 15.27 -21.17 -18.88
C ALA A 364 15.02 -21.59 -17.42
N THR A 365 15.98 -21.33 -16.53
CA THR A 365 15.80 -21.52 -15.08
C THR A 365 14.74 -20.60 -14.48
N MET A 366 14.68 -19.31 -14.87
CA MET A 366 13.60 -18.40 -14.47
C MET A 366 12.24 -18.94 -14.88
N ALA A 367 12.11 -19.41 -16.13
CA ALA A 367 10.87 -20.00 -16.64
C ALA A 367 10.46 -21.27 -15.87
N ARG A 368 11.45 -22.13 -15.54
CA ARG A 368 11.24 -23.35 -14.75
C ARG A 368 10.75 -23.02 -13.34
N HIS A 369 11.39 -22.06 -12.66
CA HIS A 369 10.99 -21.60 -11.34
C HIS A 369 9.57 -21.04 -11.35
N MET A 370 9.23 -20.16 -12.30
CA MET A 370 7.88 -19.62 -12.42
C MET A 370 6.83 -20.73 -12.62
N LYS A 371 7.07 -21.66 -13.54
CA LYS A 371 6.13 -22.79 -13.79
C LYS A 371 5.97 -23.68 -12.55
N ALA A 372 7.08 -24.06 -11.91
CA ALA A 372 7.05 -24.97 -10.76
C ALA A 372 6.42 -24.34 -9.52
N ILE A 373 6.67 -23.05 -9.27
CA ILE A 373 6.25 -22.37 -8.04
C ILE A 373 4.83 -21.82 -8.18
N LEU A 374 4.50 -21.19 -9.31
CA LEU A 374 3.20 -20.54 -9.50
C LEU A 374 2.12 -21.51 -10.00
N GLY A 375 2.51 -22.62 -10.64
CA GLY A 375 1.60 -23.67 -11.12
C GLY A 375 0.46 -23.09 -11.96
N ASP A 376 -0.77 -23.50 -11.65
CA ASP A 376 -1.99 -23.09 -12.38
C ASP A 376 -2.30 -21.60 -12.32
N ARG A 377 -1.68 -20.86 -11.38
CA ARG A 377 -1.82 -19.40 -11.30
C ARG A 377 -1.04 -18.72 -12.42
N LEU A 378 0.04 -19.31 -12.92
CA LEU A 378 0.78 -18.74 -14.05
C LEU A 378 0.02 -18.98 -15.35
N LEU A 379 -0.30 -17.90 -16.06
CA LEU A 379 -0.88 -17.99 -17.37
C LEU A 379 0.20 -18.35 -18.40
N THR A 380 0.09 -19.53 -19.00
CA THR A 380 1.07 -20.05 -19.97
C THR A 380 0.50 -20.20 -21.38
N GLN A 381 -0.81 -20.05 -21.54
CA GLN A 381 -1.53 -20.17 -22.80
C GLN A 381 -2.69 -19.17 -22.83
N PRO A 382 -3.16 -18.76 -24.02
CA PRO A 382 -4.40 -17.97 -24.15
C PRO A 382 -5.59 -18.66 -23.49
N LEU A 383 -6.56 -17.87 -23.02
CA LEU A 383 -7.79 -18.39 -22.44
C LEU A 383 -8.60 -19.19 -23.47
N GLN A 384 -9.13 -20.33 -23.06
CA GLN A 384 -9.86 -21.23 -23.96
C GLN A 384 -11.10 -20.54 -24.54
N GLY A 385 -11.27 -20.62 -25.85
CA GLY A 385 -12.42 -20.07 -26.56
C GLY A 385 -12.39 -18.54 -26.76
N GLN A 386 -11.24 -17.89 -26.50
CA GLN A 386 -11.03 -16.49 -26.82
C GLN A 386 -10.05 -16.32 -27.98
N ASP A 387 -10.15 -15.19 -28.68
CA ASP A 387 -9.13 -14.79 -29.63
C ASP A 387 -7.81 -14.53 -28.86
N PRO A 388 -6.70 -15.20 -29.22
CA PRO A 388 -5.41 -14.97 -28.57
C PRO A 388 -4.85 -13.55 -28.77
N HIS A 389 -5.40 -12.76 -29.70
CA HIS A 389 -4.97 -11.39 -29.97
C HIS A 389 -5.76 -10.34 -29.17
N ASP A 390 -6.90 -10.71 -28.57
CA ASP A 390 -7.69 -9.84 -27.73
C ASP A 390 -7.19 -9.86 -26.29
N LEU A 391 -7.12 -8.68 -25.66
CA LEU A 391 -6.80 -8.56 -24.24
C LEU A 391 -8.01 -9.00 -23.40
N PRO A 392 -7.88 -10.03 -22.54
CA PRO A 392 -8.98 -10.43 -21.67
C PRO A 392 -9.27 -9.38 -20.60
N SER A 393 -10.44 -9.50 -19.98
CA SER A 393 -10.81 -8.65 -18.85
C SER A 393 -10.17 -9.08 -17.53
N PRO A 394 -10.04 -8.16 -16.56
CA PRO A 394 -9.61 -8.52 -15.21
C PRO A 394 -10.47 -9.63 -14.58
N GLU A 395 -11.78 -9.66 -14.87
CA GLU A 395 -12.70 -10.69 -14.39
C GLU A 395 -12.32 -12.08 -14.91
N GLN A 396 -11.98 -12.19 -16.19
CA GLN A 396 -11.57 -13.44 -16.83
C GLN A 396 -10.19 -13.92 -16.37
N LEU A 397 -9.34 -12.99 -15.92
CA LEU A 397 -7.97 -13.24 -15.46
C LEU A 397 -7.86 -13.34 -13.94
N LYS A 398 -8.97 -13.55 -13.22
CA LYS A 398 -8.94 -13.74 -11.77
C LYS A 398 -7.99 -14.88 -11.37
N GLU A 399 -7.19 -14.60 -10.35
CA GLU A 399 -6.15 -15.46 -9.79
C GLU A 399 -5.06 -15.88 -10.77
N LYS A 400 -4.91 -15.14 -11.89
CA LYS A 400 -3.85 -15.35 -12.87
C LYS A 400 -2.68 -14.39 -12.70
N ILE A 401 -1.49 -14.92 -12.93
CA ILE A 401 -0.21 -14.20 -12.98
C ILE A 401 0.25 -14.20 -14.43
N LEU A 402 0.46 -13.02 -14.98
CA LEU A 402 0.92 -12.79 -16.35
C LEU A 402 2.40 -12.39 -16.32
N VAL A 403 3.14 -12.79 -17.35
CA VAL A 403 4.53 -12.36 -17.55
C VAL A 403 4.57 -11.34 -18.67
N LYS A 404 5.11 -10.17 -18.37
CA LYS A 404 5.50 -9.19 -19.37
C LYS A 404 6.98 -9.40 -19.71
N GLY A 405 7.26 -9.73 -20.96
CA GLY A 405 8.61 -9.99 -21.46
C GLY A 405 8.66 -10.09 -22.99
N LYS A 406 9.87 -10.22 -23.55
CA LYS A 406 10.09 -10.31 -25.00
C LYS A 406 9.49 -11.61 -25.58
N LYS A 407 8.77 -11.49 -26.69
CA LYS A 407 8.18 -12.63 -27.44
C LYS A 407 9.01 -12.92 -28.68
N LEU A 408 9.46 -14.16 -28.85
CA LEU A 408 10.17 -14.61 -30.05
C LEU A 408 9.15 -14.76 -31.19
N PRO A 409 9.50 -14.36 -32.43
CA PRO A 409 8.65 -14.59 -33.59
C PRO A 409 8.33 -16.08 -33.78
N GLU A 410 7.08 -16.42 -34.07
CA GLU A 410 6.73 -17.77 -34.48
C GLU A 410 7.32 -18.06 -35.86
N LEU A 411 7.94 -19.23 -36.06
CA LEU A 411 8.72 -19.62 -37.24
C LEU A 411 7.97 -19.60 -38.61
N TRP A 412 6.71 -19.15 -38.66
CA TRP A 412 5.85 -19.20 -39.84
C TRP A 412 5.11 -17.89 -40.18
N GLN A 413 5.53 -16.75 -39.60
CA GLN A 413 5.01 -15.43 -40.01
C GLN A 413 6.08 -14.66 -40.79
N GLU A 414 5.73 -14.24 -42.02
CA GLU A 414 6.50 -13.27 -42.80
C GLU A 414 6.78 -12.00 -41.96
N PRO A 415 8.01 -11.46 -41.96
CA PRO A 415 8.37 -10.33 -41.11
C PRO A 415 7.62 -9.07 -41.56
N ARG A 416 6.49 -8.77 -40.92
CA ARG A 416 5.78 -7.51 -41.10
C ARG A 416 6.18 -6.54 -40.00
N GLY A 417 7.14 -5.68 -40.32
CA GLY A 417 7.41 -4.45 -39.57
C GLY A 417 8.22 -4.60 -38.28
N LEU A 418 9.23 -5.48 -38.27
CA LEU A 418 10.32 -5.35 -37.31
C LEU A 418 11.02 -4.01 -37.59
N LEU A 419 11.25 -3.23 -36.53
CA LEU A 419 12.18 -2.10 -36.57
C LEU A 419 13.57 -2.65 -36.91
N ASP A 420 14.42 -1.84 -37.53
CA ASP A 420 15.80 -2.25 -37.83
C ASP A 420 16.46 -2.62 -36.49
N PRO A 421 17.18 -3.77 -36.35
CA PRO A 421 17.87 -4.10 -35.11
C PRO A 421 18.79 -2.98 -34.60
N GLU A 422 19.29 -2.14 -35.52
CA GLU A 422 20.04 -0.92 -35.20
C GLU A 422 19.19 0.12 -34.43
N GLU A 423 17.91 0.30 -34.78
CA GLU A 423 17.00 1.21 -34.06
C GLU A 423 16.59 0.66 -32.68
N GLU A 424 16.47 -0.67 -32.53
CA GLU A 424 16.23 -1.31 -31.22
C GLU A 424 17.43 -1.16 -30.28
N GLU A 425 18.65 -1.34 -30.81
CA GLU A 425 19.90 -1.14 -30.06
C GLU A 425 20.06 0.34 -29.65
N GLU A 426 19.76 1.30 -30.53
CA GLU A 426 19.79 2.73 -30.20
C GLU A 426 18.80 3.11 -29.09
N GLU A 427 17.56 2.55 -29.10
CA GLU A 427 16.60 2.82 -28.02
C GLU A 427 17.04 2.22 -26.68
N GLU A 428 17.61 1.00 -26.66
CA GLU A 428 18.14 0.38 -25.44
C GLU A 428 19.34 1.16 -24.89
N GLU A 429 20.25 1.61 -25.75
CA GLU A 429 21.38 2.47 -25.37
C GLU A 429 20.93 3.84 -24.83
N GLU A 430 19.95 4.49 -25.45
CA GLU A 430 19.37 5.74 -24.95
C GLU A 430 18.74 5.57 -23.56
N GLU A 431 18.02 4.47 -23.33
CA GLU A 431 17.42 4.18 -22.02
C GLU A 431 18.48 3.89 -20.95
N GLU A 432 19.55 3.17 -21.28
CA GLU A 432 20.70 2.96 -20.39
C GLU A 432 21.44 4.27 -20.08
N GLU A 433 21.68 5.12 -21.09
CA GLU A 433 22.30 6.43 -20.90
C GLU A 433 21.44 7.36 -20.04
N GLU A 434 20.12 7.36 -20.22
CA GLU A 434 19.19 8.11 -19.35
C GLU A 434 19.23 7.60 -17.91
N LYS A 435 19.23 6.27 -17.72
CA LYS A 435 19.40 5.63 -16.40
C LYS A 435 20.74 5.99 -15.76
N VAL A 436 21.78 6.32 -16.53
CA VAL A 436 23.08 6.80 -16.05
C VAL A 436 23.07 8.29 -15.73
N GLN A 437 22.35 9.11 -16.51
CA GLN A 437 22.25 10.57 -16.30
C GLN A 437 21.44 10.93 -15.05
N GLU A 438 20.40 10.16 -14.70
CA GLU A 438 19.69 10.31 -13.41
C GLU A 438 20.60 10.07 -12.18
N ARG A 439 21.77 9.43 -12.36
CA ARG A 439 22.70 9.07 -11.26
C ARG A 439 23.55 10.23 -10.76
N SER A 440 23.61 11.39 -11.43
CA SER A 440 24.64 12.41 -11.16
C SER A 440 24.15 13.86 -11.07
N PRO A 441 24.00 14.44 -9.87
CA PRO A 441 24.04 15.90 -9.70
C PRO A 441 25.40 16.32 -9.14
N ARG A 442 26.50 16.10 -9.90
CA ARG A 442 27.80 16.83 -9.82
C ARG A 442 28.86 16.19 -10.71
N ARG A 443 29.26 16.91 -11.76
CA ARG A 443 30.51 16.63 -12.50
C ARG A 443 31.71 16.83 -11.57
N VAL A 444 32.44 15.77 -11.28
CA VAL A 444 33.86 15.88 -10.90
C VAL A 444 34.67 15.42 -12.11
N ARG A 445 35.47 16.34 -12.66
CA ARG A 445 36.35 16.08 -13.80
C ARG A 445 37.50 15.16 -13.38
N GLY A 446 37.75 14.15 -14.20
CA GLY A 446 39.09 13.66 -14.51
C GLY A 446 39.50 12.36 -13.83
N PHE A 447 39.33 11.24 -14.52
CA PHE A 447 40.31 10.15 -14.61
C PHE A 447 40.18 9.49 -16.00
N PRO A 448 41.28 9.04 -16.64
CA PRO A 448 41.25 8.52 -18.01
C PRO A 448 40.65 7.11 -18.08
N ARG A 449 39.95 6.83 -19.19
CA ARG A 449 39.50 5.49 -19.59
C ARG A 449 40.73 4.67 -20.00
N ASP A 450 41.12 3.68 -19.19
CA ASP A 450 41.98 2.60 -19.67
C ASP A 450 41.12 1.49 -20.27
N GLU A 451 41.53 1.08 -21.46
CA GLU A 451 40.95 0.05 -22.30
C GLU A 451 41.09 -1.33 -21.64
N VAL A 452 39.95 -1.94 -21.28
CA VAL A 452 39.82 -3.39 -21.11
C VAL A 452 38.64 -3.83 -21.98
N LEU A 453 38.86 -3.81 -23.30
CA LEU A 453 37.97 -4.39 -24.31
C LEU A 453 38.54 -5.77 -24.66
N GLY A 454 37.82 -6.84 -24.32
CA GLY A 454 38.26 -8.19 -24.66
C GLY A 454 37.22 -9.29 -24.52
N ASP A 455 36.43 -9.32 -23.44
CA ASP A 455 35.65 -10.55 -23.13
C ASP A 455 34.17 -10.34 -22.72
N HIS A 456 33.72 -9.10 -22.54
CA HIS A 456 32.33 -8.81 -22.14
C HIS A 456 31.32 -8.67 -23.28
N SER A 457 31.77 -8.49 -24.52
CA SER A 457 30.88 -8.29 -25.68
C SER A 457 30.16 -9.55 -26.14
N ILE A 458 30.73 -10.73 -25.84
CA ILE A 458 30.14 -12.02 -26.23
C ILE A 458 29.03 -12.43 -25.25
N LEU A 459 29.23 -12.20 -23.94
CA LEU A 459 28.21 -12.46 -22.91
C LEU A 459 27.01 -11.49 -22.99
N ALA A 460 27.24 -10.23 -23.40
CA ALA A 460 26.17 -9.27 -23.62
C ALA A 460 25.27 -9.62 -24.82
N LYS A 461 25.85 -10.20 -25.89
CA LYS A 461 25.10 -10.64 -27.08
C LYS A 461 24.18 -11.84 -26.80
N ASP A 462 24.56 -12.73 -25.89
CA ASP A 462 23.71 -13.87 -25.50
C ASP A 462 22.61 -13.47 -24.49
N ALA A 463 22.78 -12.36 -23.76
CA ALA A 463 21.76 -11.83 -22.85
C ALA A 463 20.61 -11.11 -23.59
N SER A 464 20.85 -10.57 -24.78
CA SER A 464 19.83 -9.88 -25.59
C SER A 464 18.88 -10.84 -26.33
N GLN A 465 19.28 -12.10 -26.52
CA GLN A 465 18.42 -13.15 -27.08
C GLN A 465 17.52 -13.77 -26.01
N GLY A 466 16.21 -13.78 -26.24
CA GLY A 466 15.23 -14.40 -25.34
C GLY A 466 15.24 -15.93 -25.46
N SER A 467 15.17 -16.65 -24.35
CA SER A 467 15.02 -18.11 -24.37
C SER A 467 13.60 -18.51 -24.81
N PRO A 468 13.43 -19.62 -25.56
CA PRO A 468 12.11 -20.11 -25.94
C PRO A 468 11.20 -20.38 -24.73
N GLU A 469 11.77 -20.87 -23.63
CA GLU A 469 11.03 -21.19 -22.41
C GLU A 469 10.45 -19.95 -21.72
N LEU A 470 11.23 -18.86 -21.65
CA LEU A 470 10.81 -17.60 -21.05
C LEU A 470 9.85 -16.86 -21.98
N SER A 471 10.15 -16.88 -23.27
CA SER A 471 9.31 -16.28 -24.31
C SER A 471 7.92 -16.91 -24.40
N ALA A 472 7.81 -18.22 -24.17
CA ALA A 472 6.53 -18.92 -24.11
C ALA A 472 5.60 -18.38 -23.00
N LEU A 473 6.15 -17.76 -21.94
CA LEU A 473 5.36 -17.21 -20.83
C LEU A 473 4.76 -15.83 -21.14
N ALA A 474 5.29 -15.09 -22.12
CA ALA A 474 4.70 -13.85 -22.61
C ALA A 474 3.51 -14.17 -23.51
N VAL A 475 2.30 -14.22 -22.93
CA VAL A 475 1.04 -14.52 -23.65
C VAL A 475 0.38 -13.21 -24.10
N TYR A 476 -0.25 -12.49 -23.17
CA TYR A 476 -0.99 -11.26 -23.43
C TYR A 476 -0.20 -9.97 -23.17
N CYS A 477 1.02 -10.07 -22.64
CA CYS A 477 1.87 -8.92 -22.27
C CYS A 477 3.22 -8.99 -22.98
N GLN A 478 3.21 -8.84 -24.30
CA GLN A 478 4.40 -8.97 -25.13
C GLN A 478 5.14 -7.63 -25.14
N ALA A 479 6.34 -7.59 -24.58
CA ALA A 479 7.15 -6.38 -24.58
C ALA A 479 7.74 -6.15 -25.97
N VAL A 480 7.47 -4.98 -26.55
CA VAL A 480 7.99 -4.57 -27.86
C VAL A 480 8.46 -3.11 -27.84
N PRO A 481 9.47 -2.75 -28.65
CA PRO A 481 9.79 -1.35 -28.93
C PRO A 481 8.58 -0.61 -29.46
N PHE A 482 8.51 0.71 -29.23
CA PHE A 482 7.33 1.48 -29.60
C PHE A 482 7.38 1.85 -31.09
N PRO A 483 6.45 1.36 -31.94
CA PRO A 483 6.49 1.60 -33.39
C PRO A 483 6.08 3.03 -33.79
N GLY A 484 5.89 3.92 -32.82
CA GLY A 484 5.32 5.26 -33.03
C GLY A 484 3.79 5.28 -33.02
N LEU A 485 3.23 6.44 -32.63
CA LEU A 485 1.79 6.61 -32.41
C LEU A 485 0.97 6.35 -33.69
N ALA A 486 1.46 6.81 -34.84
CA ALA A 486 0.76 6.64 -36.12
C ALA A 486 0.64 5.16 -36.53
N GLN A 487 1.69 4.35 -36.31
CA GLN A 487 1.66 2.92 -36.63
C GLN A 487 0.81 2.17 -35.61
N ALA A 488 0.95 2.45 -34.32
CA ALA A 488 0.15 1.84 -33.27
C ALA A 488 -1.36 2.07 -33.46
N LEU A 489 -1.77 3.26 -33.94
CA LEU A 489 -3.18 3.56 -34.22
C LEU A 489 -3.69 2.90 -35.51
N ARG A 490 -2.85 2.73 -36.53
CA ARG A 490 -3.25 2.08 -37.80
C ARG A 490 -3.36 0.56 -37.66
N HIS A 491 -2.51 -0.04 -36.84
CA HIS A 491 -2.42 -1.48 -36.65
C HIS A 491 -2.40 -1.82 -35.15
N PRO A 492 -3.55 -1.70 -34.46
CA PRO A 492 -3.61 -1.99 -33.03
C PRO A 492 -3.29 -3.46 -32.78
N GLN A 493 -2.30 -3.70 -31.91
CA GLN A 493 -1.91 -5.01 -31.41
C GLN A 493 -2.11 -5.02 -29.90
N PRO A 494 -3.29 -5.38 -29.38
CA PRO A 494 -3.63 -5.20 -27.97
C PRO A 494 -2.68 -5.90 -27.00
N CYS A 495 -2.12 -7.04 -27.41
CA CYS A 495 -1.20 -7.82 -26.58
C CYS A 495 0.24 -7.28 -26.57
N GLN A 496 0.57 -6.31 -27.42
CA GLN A 496 1.88 -5.67 -27.49
C GLN A 496 1.93 -4.45 -26.55
N ILE A 497 2.94 -4.40 -25.70
CA ILE A 497 3.11 -3.39 -24.66
C ILE A 497 4.48 -2.74 -24.79
N SER A 498 4.50 -1.43 -24.91
CA SER A 498 5.73 -0.62 -24.83
C SER A 498 5.88 -0.01 -23.45
N SER A 499 7.12 0.12 -22.98
CA SER A 499 7.46 0.79 -21.71
C SER A 499 8.20 2.08 -22.02
N PHE A 500 8.00 3.10 -21.21
CA PHE A 500 8.61 4.41 -21.45
C PHE A 500 9.21 4.95 -20.17
N SER A 501 10.40 5.55 -20.27
CA SER A 501 10.88 6.47 -19.24
C SER A 501 9.91 7.65 -19.09
N GLU A 502 9.91 8.30 -17.92
CA GLU A 502 9.06 9.48 -17.71
C GLU A 502 9.37 10.58 -18.75
N ARG A 503 10.63 10.71 -19.14
CA ARG A 503 11.08 11.68 -20.15
C ARG A 503 10.56 11.32 -21.54
N LYS A 504 10.70 10.07 -21.99
CA LYS A 504 10.16 9.58 -23.28
C LYS A 504 8.64 9.73 -23.33
N ALA A 505 7.93 9.35 -22.26
CA ALA A 505 6.47 9.54 -22.17
C ALA A 505 6.07 11.04 -22.26
N ARG A 506 6.77 11.94 -21.56
CA ARG A 506 6.52 13.39 -21.64
C ARG A 506 6.78 13.95 -23.04
N LYS A 507 7.79 13.44 -23.76
CA LYS A 507 8.08 13.83 -25.15
C LYS A 507 6.92 13.41 -26.06
N LEU A 508 6.50 12.15 -26.00
CA LEU A 508 5.39 11.63 -26.80
C LEU A 508 4.07 12.36 -26.53
N ILE A 509 3.76 12.68 -25.26
CA ILE A 509 2.56 13.46 -24.90
C ILE A 509 2.58 14.84 -25.56
N LYS A 510 3.74 15.51 -25.60
CA LYS A 510 3.87 16.83 -26.25
C LYS A 510 3.77 16.74 -27.77
N GLU A 511 4.28 15.67 -28.37
CA GLU A 511 4.22 15.44 -29.82
C GLU A 511 2.80 15.08 -30.29
N ALA A 512 2.01 14.46 -29.43
CA ALA A 512 0.63 14.08 -29.74
C ALA A 512 -0.37 15.26 -29.75
N GLY A 513 0.01 16.44 -29.23
CA GLY A 513 -0.82 17.65 -29.17
C GLY A 513 -1.42 17.90 -27.80
#